data_AF-E5BEN2-F1
#
_entry.id   AF-E5BEN2-F1
#
_cell.length_a   1.000
_cell.length_b   1.000
_cell.length_c   1.000
_cell.angle_alpha   90.00
_cell.angle_beta   90.00
_cell.angle_gamma   90.00
#
_symmetry.space_group_name_H-M   'P 1'
#
loop_
_entity.id
_entity.type
_entity.pdbx_description
1 polymer ?
#
loop_
_entity_poly.entity_id
_entity_poly.type
_entity_poly.pdbx_seq_one_letter_code
_entity_poly.pdbx_strand_id
1 'polypeptide(L)'
;MSSLWRSLMNLYLASLENDYVTIETMIDVKPLFVLGSFYYLQKLKQEILEQYFSYINSKDCKGFILDSGAFSMLNAKGGTESFLKNFDNYIDDYIKFIKFWNVKNFIELDIDPLVGYSKVLEIREKIEKEVGRKSIPVWHISRGIEEWK
;
A
#
# COMPACT_ATOMS: atom_id res chain seq x y z
N MET A 1 -3.97 -22.81 31.47
CA MET A 1 -4.55 -21.88 30.48
C MET A 1 -3.39 -21.20 29.75
N SER A 2 -3.31 -21.37 28.43
CA SER A 2 -2.11 -21.16 27.61
C SER A 2 -1.63 -19.69 27.57
N SER A 3 -0.38 -19.47 27.98
CA SER A 3 0.37 -18.22 27.86
C SER A 3 0.85 -17.91 26.43
N LEU A 4 0.23 -18.49 25.40
CA LEU A 4 0.71 -18.49 24.01
C LEU A 4 -0.02 -17.53 23.05
N TRP A 5 -0.94 -16.69 23.55
CA TRP A 5 -1.74 -15.78 22.70
C TRP A 5 -1.74 -14.32 23.19
N ARG A 6 -0.55 -13.78 23.45
CA ARG A 6 -0.36 -12.32 23.46
C ARG A 6 0.73 -11.94 22.47
N SER A 7 0.57 -12.32 21.20
CA SER A 7 1.19 -11.49 20.18
C SER A 7 0.45 -10.16 20.21
N LEU A 8 1.18 -9.07 20.44
CA LEU A 8 0.62 -7.73 20.32
C LEU A 8 0.22 -7.55 18.85
N MET A 9 -1.08 -7.42 18.59
CA MET A 9 -1.58 -7.12 17.26
C MET A 9 -1.38 -5.63 16.98
N ASN A 10 -0.66 -5.32 15.92
CA ASN A 10 -0.51 -3.94 15.45
C ASN A 10 -1.76 -3.54 14.66
N LEU A 11 -2.50 -2.53 15.14
CA LEU A 11 -3.66 -1.97 14.44
C LEU A 11 -3.22 -0.82 13.54
N TYR A 12 -3.19 -1.06 12.23
CA TYR A 12 -2.87 -0.03 11.23
C TYR A 12 -4.13 0.75 10.87
N LEU A 13 -4.11 2.08 11.06
CA LEU A 13 -5.22 2.96 10.69
C LEU A 13 -5.07 3.44 9.25
N ALA A 14 -6.15 3.30 8.47
CA ALA A 14 -6.23 3.69 7.07
C ALA A 14 -7.02 4.99 6.87
N SER A 15 -7.03 5.53 5.65
CA SER A 15 -7.81 6.73 5.27
C SER A 15 -7.36 8.01 5.99
N LEU A 16 -6.06 8.11 6.30
CA LEU A 16 -5.44 9.33 6.84
C LEU A 16 -4.94 10.27 5.72
N GLU A 17 -5.17 9.87 4.47
CA GLU A 17 -4.74 10.53 3.24
C GLU A 17 -5.91 11.15 2.44
N ASN A 18 -7.08 11.34 3.08
CA ASN A 18 -8.29 11.89 2.46
C ASN A 18 -8.60 13.31 2.96
N ASP A 19 -9.27 14.11 2.12
CA ASP A 19 -9.60 15.53 2.41
C ASP A 19 -10.39 15.78 3.72
N TYR A 20 -11.02 14.74 4.27
CA TYR A 20 -11.79 14.81 5.52
C TYR A 20 -10.95 14.63 6.79
N VAL A 21 -9.76 14.01 6.67
CA VAL A 21 -8.81 13.85 7.77
C VAL A 21 -7.60 14.70 7.40
N THR A 22 -7.54 15.90 7.97
CA THR A 22 -6.41 16.78 7.72
C THR A 22 -5.13 16.14 8.27
N ILE A 23 -3.99 16.44 7.64
CA ILE A 23 -2.67 16.10 8.16
C ILE A 23 -2.50 16.53 9.63
N GLU A 24 -3.14 17.63 10.02
CA GLU A 24 -3.21 18.16 11.39
C GLU A 24 -3.83 17.13 12.34
N THR A 25 -4.93 16.47 11.93
CA THR A 25 -5.56 15.41 12.73
C THR A 25 -4.61 14.23 12.95
N MET A 26 -3.83 13.85 11.93
CA MET A 26 -2.81 12.79 12.09
C MET A 26 -1.70 13.22 13.06
N ILE A 27 -1.26 14.48 12.98
CA ILE A 27 -0.24 15.05 13.87
C ILE A 27 -0.73 15.12 15.32
N ASP A 28 -2.02 15.41 15.54
CA ASP A 28 -2.63 15.50 16.86
C ASP A 28 -2.89 14.12 17.49
N VAL A 29 -3.49 13.20 16.72
CA VAL A 29 -3.87 11.85 17.18
C VAL A 29 -2.64 10.95 17.32
N LYS A 30 -1.61 11.17 16.50
CA LYS A 30 -0.36 10.40 16.49
C LYS A 30 -0.57 8.87 16.41
N PRO A 31 -1.22 8.37 15.35
CA PRO A 31 -1.44 6.94 15.17
C PRO A 31 -0.12 6.14 15.09
N LEU A 32 0.07 5.21 16.02
CA LEU A 32 1.29 4.41 16.09
C LEU A 32 1.55 3.57 14.84
N PHE A 33 0.51 3.10 14.15
CA PHE A 33 0.64 2.31 12.94
C PHE A 33 -0.30 2.84 11.86
N VAL A 34 0.24 3.08 10.67
CA VAL A 34 -0.47 3.75 9.56
C VAL A 34 -0.47 2.87 8.32
N LEU A 35 -1.66 2.67 7.74
CA LEU A 35 -1.83 2.05 6.43
C LEU A 35 -2.18 3.17 5.44
N GLY A 36 -1.27 3.47 4.51
CA GLY A 36 -1.54 4.47 3.47
C GLY A 36 -1.84 3.80 2.13
N SER A 37 -2.76 4.36 1.35
CA SER A 37 -3.05 3.90 0.00
C SER A 37 -2.33 4.74 -1.06
N PHE A 38 -1.52 4.11 -1.91
CA PHE A 38 -0.84 4.78 -3.01
C PHE A 38 -1.80 5.49 -3.97
N TYR A 39 -3.00 4.94 -4.18
CA TYR A 39 -4.04 5.55 -5.02
C TYR A 39 -4.44 6.97 -4.56
N TYR A 40 -4.48 7.20 -3.26
CA TYR A 40 -4.83 8.51 -2.68
C TYR A 40 -3.59 9.37 -2.46
N LEU A 41 -2.51 8.79 -1.90
CA LEU A 41 -1.28 9.52 -1.61
C LEU A 41 -0.66 10.18 -2.84
N GLN A 42 -0.69 9.52 -4.00
CA GLN A 42 -0.14 10.08 -5.24
C GLN A 42 -0.89 11.33 -5.76
N LYS A 43 -2.11 11.57 -5.27
CA LYS A 43 -2.95 12.71 -5.68
C LYS A 43 -2.80 13.91 -4.75
N LEU A 44 -2.18 13.72 -3.59
CA LEU A 44 -1.94 14.80 -2.65
C LEU A 44 -0.96 15.80 -3.23
N LYS A 45 -1.11 17.06 -2.81
CA LYS A 45 -0.11 18.09 -3.11
C LYS A 45 1.22 17.73 -2.44
N GLN A 46 2.32 18.09 -3.08
CA GLN A 46 3.68 17.76 -2.62
C GLN A 46 3.91 18.20 -1.17
N GLU A 47 3.44 19.39 -0.78
CA GLU A 47 3.65 19.91 0.58
C GLU A 47 2.91 19.08 1.64
N ILE A 48 1.74 18.52 1.30
CA ILE A 48 0.98 17.64 2.20
C ILE A 48 1.65 16.28 2.28
N LEU A 49 2.14 15.76 1.15
CA LEU A 49 2.85 14.48 1.10
C LEU A 49 4.15 14.51 1.91
N GLU A 50 4.88 15.63 1.85
CA GLU A 50 6.07 15.86 2.68
C GLU A 50 5.75 15.87 4.17
N GLN A 51 4.65 16.53 4.57
CA GLN A 51 4.21 16.51 5.97
C GLN A 51 3.77 15.10 6.41
N TYR A 52 3.09 14.36 5.53
CA TYR A 52 2.69 12.98 5.78
C TYR A 52 3.93 12.11 6.04
N PHE A 53 4.91 12.14 5.15
CA PHE A 53 6.14 11.34 5.33
C PHE A 53 7.04 11.86 6.44
N SER A 54 7.00 13.16 6.77
CA SER A 54 7.65 13.69 7.98
C SER A 54 7.08 13.04 9.23
N TYR A 55 5.76 12.90 9.32
CA TYR A 55 5.11 12.17 10.42
C TYR A 55 5.46 10.68 10.41
N ILE A 56 5.38 10.00 9.26
CA ILE A 56 5.71 8.57 9.14
C ILE A 56 7.15 8.28 9.58
N ASN A 57 8.09 9.18 9.28
CA ASN A 57 9.50 9.03 9.66
C ASN A 57 9.81 9.56 11.07
N SER A 58 8.83 10.12 11.78
CA SER A 58 8.99 10.62 13.14
C SER A 58 9.05 9.48 14.17
N LYS A 59 9.48 9.81 15.39
CA LYS A 59 9.46 8.86 16.53
C LYS A 59 8.06 8.44 16.98
N ASP A 60 7.03 9.19 16.57
CA ASP A 60 5.65 8.98 17.00
C ASP A 60 4.98 7.86 16.19
N CYS A 61 5.39 7.66 14.93
CA CYS A 61 4.96 6.53 14.11
C CYS A 61 5.88 5.31 14.37
N LYS A 62 5.28 4.14 14.65
CA LYS A 62 5.98 2.88 14.88
C LYS A 62 5.96 1.94 13.69
N GLY A 63 5.05 2.15 12.74
CA GLY A 63 5.04 1.36 11.52
C GLY A 63 4.15 1.97 10.44
N PHE A 64 4.64 1.87 9.21
CA PHE A 64 3.91 2.26 8.01
C PHE A 64 3.88 1.09 7.04
N ILE A 65 2.70 0.85 6.46
CA ILE A 65 2.49 -0.04 5.34
C ILE A 65 1.86 0.77 4.21
N LEU A 66 2.44 0.67 3.02
CA LEU A 66 1.85 1.21 1.81
C LEU A 66 1.02 0.12 1.12
N ASP A 67 -0.28 0.34 1.01
CA ASP A 67 -1.16 -0.42 0.14
C ASP A 67 -1.05 0.13 -1.30
N SER A 68 -1.07 -0.77 -2.28
CA SER A 68 -1.07 -0.39 -3.69
C SER A 68 -2.34 0.37 -4.08
N GLY A 69 -3.46 0.15 -3.39
CA GLY A 69 -4.73 0.83 -3.71
C GLY A 69 -5.30 0.46 -5.08
N ALA A 70 -4.86 -0.67 -5.65
CA ALA A 70 -5.26 -1.11 -6.97
C ALA A 70 -6.79 -1.29 -7.09
N PHE A 71 -7.43 -1.88 -6.08
CA PHE A 71 -8.89 -2.04 -6.04
C PHE A 71 -9.64 -0.70 -6.12
N SER A 72 -9.17 0.33 -5.42
CA SER A 72 -9.77 1.67 -5.47
C SER A 72 -9.63 2.31 -6.86
N MET A 73 -8.52 2.04 -7.55
CA MET A 73 -8.34 2.50 -8.93
C MET A 73 -9.28 1.81 -9.91
N LEU A 74 -9.56 0.52 -9.73
CA LEU A 74 -10.49 -0.23 -10.59
C LEU A 74 -11.92 0.27 -10.53
N ASN A 75 -12.33 0.72 -9.35
CA ASN A 75 -13.66 1.29 -9.13
C ASN A 75 -13.74 2.79 -9.50
N ALA A 76 -12.64 3.41 -9.95
CA ALA A 76 -12.63 4.80 -10.36
C ALA A 76 -13.31 5.00 -11.73
N LYS A 77 -13.83 6.22 -11.97
CA LYS A 77 -14.53 6.57 -13.23
C LYS A 77 -13.63 6.31 -14.45
N GLY A 78 -14.07 5.43 -15.35
CA GLY A 78 -13.32 5.02 -16.56
C GLY A 78 -13.24 3.51 -16.78
N GLY A 79 -13.58 2.71 -15.76
CA GLY A 79 -13.70 1.26 -15.85
C GLY A 79 -12.40 0.52 -16.15
N THR A 80 -12.52 -0.81 -16.36
CA THR A 80 -11.39 -1.74 -16.59
C THR A 80 -10.54 -1.37 -17.81
N GLU A 81 -11.15 -0.80 -18.86
CA GLU A 81 -10.45 -0.50 -20.11
C GLU A 81 -9.47 0.67 -19.95
N SER A 82 -9.86 1.72 -19.22
CA SER A 82 -8.94 2.82 -18.91
C SER A 82 -7.83 2.38 -17.93
N PHE A 83 -8.12 1.43 -17.04
CA PHE A 83 -7.12 0.85 -16.15
C PHE A 83 -6.04 0.11 -16.93
N LEU A 84 -6.44 -0.82 -17.81
CA LEU A 84 -5.49 -1.62 -18.60
C LEU A 84 -4.56 -0.75 -19.44
N LYS A 85 -5.05 0.38 -19.96
CA LYS A 85 -4.24 1.32 -20.75
C LYS A 85 -3.19 2.07 -19.93
N ASN A 86 -3.48 2.37 -18.67
CA ASN A 86 -2.59 3.11 -17.77
C ASN A 86 -1.85 2.22 -16.77
N PHE A 87 -2.01 0.91 -16.92
CA PHE A 87 -1.58 -0.08 -15.94
C PHE A 87 -0.06 -0.10 -15.73
N ASP A 88 0.70 -0.11 -16.83
CA ASP A 88 2.17 -0.11 -16.77
C ASP A 88 2.70 1.18 -16.12
N ASN A 89 2.10 2.33 -16.45
CA ASN A 89 2.45 3.61 -15.83
C ASN A 89 2.21 3.58 -14.32
N TYR A 90 1.11 2.97 -13.87
CA TYR A 90 0.81 2.86 -12.45
C TYR A 90 1.83 2.00 -11.70
N ILE A 91 2.26 0.88 -12.28
CA ILE A 91 3.32 0.04 -11.71
C ILE A 91 4.61 0.84 -11.59
N ASP A 92 5.01 1.55 -12.65
CA ASP A 92 6.25 2.32 -12.65
C ASP A 92 6.20 3.48 -11.66
N ASP A 93 5.05 4.16 -11.54
CA ASP A 93 4.86 5.24 -10.57
C ASP A 93 4.81 4.71 -9.13
N TYR A 94 4.24 3.52 -8.90
CA TYR A 94 4.28 2.85 -7.61
C TYR A 94 5.72 2.52 -7.19
N ILE A 95 6.52 1.96 -8.12
CA ILE A 95 7.96 1.69 -7.90
C ILE A 95 8.71 2.98 -7.58
N LYS A 96 8.51 4.04 -8.37
CA LYS A 96 9.15 5.35 -8.14
C LYS A 96 8.78 5.90 -6.77
N PHE A 97 7.51 5.83 -6.40
CA PHE A 97 7.00 6.31 -5.11
C PHE A 97 7.63 5.56 -3.93
N ILE A 98 7.67 4.23 -3.99
CA ILE A 98 8.32 3.39 -2.96
C ILE A 98 9.80 3.73 -2.81
N LYS A 99 10.50 3.95 -3.93
CA LYS A 99 11.93 4.30 -3.93
C LYS A 99 12.17 5.71 -3.39
N PHE A 100 11.41 6.68 -3.87
CA PHE A 100 11.53 8.08 -3.49
C PHE A 100 11.32 8.29 -1.99
N TRP A 101 10.24 7.72 -1.44
CA TRP A 101 9.93 7.82 -0.01
C TRP A 101 10.58 6.72 0.84
N ASN A 102 11.42 5.87 0.24
CA ASN A 102 12.13 4.78 0.90
C ASN A 102 11.21 3.86 1.74
N VAL A 103 10.00 3.59 1.23
CA VAL A 103 8.96 2.82 1.94
C VAL A 103 9.45 1.40 2.20
N LYS A 104 9.42 0.98 3.47
CA LYS A 104 9.97 -0.31 3.91
C LYS A 104 9.01 -1.47 3.71
N ASN A 105 7.75 -1.28 4.08
CA ASN A 105 6.70 -2.28 3.96
C ASN A 105 5.67 -1.79 2.95
N PHE A 106 5.47 -2.56 1.89
CA PHE A 106 4.47 -2.26 0.88
C PHE A 106 3.79 -3.55 0.41
N ILE A 107 2.51 -3.44 0.10
CA ILE A 107 1.67 -4.54 -0.37
C ILE A 107 1.85 -4.67 -1.89
N GLU A 108 1.77 -5.90 -2.40
CA GLU A 108 1.68 -6.12 -3.84
C GLU A 108 0.42 -5.50 -4.49
N LEU A 109 0.33 -5.57 -5.81
CA LEU A 109 -0.90 -5.20 -6.51
C LEU A 109 -1.91 -6.35 -6.42
N ASP A 110 -3.00 -6.13 -5.70
CA ASP A 110 -4.19 -7.01 -5.69
C ASP A 110 -5.05 -6.75 -6.93
N ILE A 111 -4.79 -7.51 -7.99
CA ILE A 111 -5.42 -7.37 -9.31
C ILE A 111 -5.67 -8.72 -9.99
N ASP A 112 -5.64 -9.81 -9.23
CA ASP A 112 -5.88 -11.17 -9.70
C ASP A 112 -7.12 -11.30 -10.59
N PRO A 113 -8.27 -10.66 -10.27
CA PRO A 113 -9.47 -10.79 -11.08
C PRO A 113 -9.34 -10.22 -12.50
N LEU A 114 -8.29 -9.44 -12.78
CA LEU A 114 -8.12 -8.75 -14.07
C LEU A 114 -7.08 -9.38 -14.96
N VAL A 115 -5.93 -9.73 -14.38
CA VAL A 115 -4.76 -10.17 -15.15
C VAL A 115 -4.39 -11.63 -14.86
N GLY A 116 -5.06 -12.25 -13.88
CA GLY A 116 -4.74 -13.59 -13.40
C GLY A 116 -3.51 -13.64 -12.50
N TYR A 117 -3.41 -14.68 -11.68
CA TYR A 117 -2.39 -14.79 -10.65
C TYR A 117 -0.95 -14.89 -11.19
N SER A 118 -0.75 -15.58 -12.32
CA SER A 118 0.57 -15.67 -12.95
C SER A 118 1.13 -14.29 -13.31
N LYS A 119 0.27 -13.38 -13.77
CA LYS A 119 0.69 -12.03 -14.10
C LYS A 119 1.02 -11.20 -12.86
N VAL A 120 0.26 -11.39 -11.77
CA VAL A 120 0.55 -10.76 -10.47
C VAL A 120 1.94 -11.17 -9.98
N LEU A 121 2.34 -12.44 -10.14
CA LEU A 121 3.67 -12.90 -9.77
C LEU A 121 4.79 -12.23 -10.59
N GLU A 122 4.61 -12.08 -11.91
CA GLU A 122 5.57 -11.35 -12.76
C GLU A 122 5.71 -9.89 -12.32
N ILE A 123 4.60 -9.24 -11.97
CA ILE A 123 4.58 -7.85 -11.50
C ILE A 123 5.25 -7.73 -10.14
N ARG A 124 4.95 -8.66 -9.21
CA ARG A 124 5.60 -8.75 -7.90
C ARG A 124 7.12 -8.84 -8.10
N GLU A 125 7.59 -9.76 -8.93
CA GLU A 125 9.02 -9.92 -9.22
C GLU A 125 9.64 -8.64 -9.80
N LYS A 126 8.98 -8.00 -10.77
CA LYS A 126 9.43 -6.71 -11.33
C LYS A 126 9.58 -5.65 -10.23
N ILE A 127 8.56 -5.45 -9.42
CA ILE A 127 8.55 -4.43 -8.36
C ILE A 127 9.65 -4.71 -7.34
N GLU A 128 9.73 -5.95 -6.83
CA GLU A 128 10.72 -6.34 -5.84
C GLU A 128 12.15 -6.18 -6.35
N LYS A 129 12.41 -6.51 -7.62
CA LYS A 129 13.70 -6.32 -8.27
C LYS A 129 14.08 -4.85 -8.39
N GLU A 130 13.15 -4.00 -8.83
CA GLU A 130 13.40 -2.57 -9.05
C GLU A 130 13.53 -1.77 -7.74
N VAL A 131 12.78 -2.18 -6.71
CA VAL A 131 12.79 -1.57 -5.38
C VAL A 131 13.93 -2.11 -4.52
N GLY A 132 14.35 -3.36 -4.75
CA GLY A 132 15.38 -4.07 -3.99
C GLY A 132 14.92 -4.60 -2.64
N ARG A 133 13.61 -4.82 -2.44
CA ARG A 133 13.04 -5.42 -1.20
C ARG A 133 11.73 -6.15 -1.51
N LYS A 134 11.37 -7.10 -0.65
CA LYS A 134 10.17 -7.94 -0.80
C LYS A 134 8.89 -7.16 -0.51
N SER A 135 7.83 -7.45 -1.27
CA SER A 135 6.49 -6.95 -0.97
C SER A 135 5.79 -7.85 0.04
N ILE A 136 4.70 -7.35 0.63
CA ILE A 136 3.75 -8.14 1.41
C ILE A 136 2.75 -8.76 0.41
N PRO A 137 2.71 -10.10 0.26
CA PRO A 137 1.75 -10.75 -0.62
C PRO A 137 0.33 -10.66 -0.04
N VAL A 138 -0.67 -10.54 -0.93
CA VAL A 138 -2.09 -10.56 -0.55
C VAL A 138 -2.62 -11.97 -0.76
N TRP A 139 -3.28 -12.54 0.25
CA TRP A 139 -3.87 -13.85 0.09
C TRP A 139 -5.30 -13.76 -0.46
N HIS A 140 -5.60 -14.59 -1.46
CA HIS A 140 -6.95 -14.77 -1.98
C HIS A 140 -7.36 -16.23 -1.87
N ILE A 141 -8.64 -16.48 -1.54
CA ILE A 141 -9.23 -17.82 -1.49
C ILE A 141 -9.00 -18.57 -2.82
N SER A 142 -9.06 -17.86 -3.95
CA SER A 142 -8.83 -18.42 -5.29
C SER A 142 -7.42 -18.96 -5.53
N ARG A 143 -6.41 -18.50 -4.77
CA ARG A 143 -5.02 -18.98 -4.87
C ARG A 143 -4.80 -20.30 -4.12
N GLY A 144 -5.75 -20.67 -3.24
CA GLY A 144 -5.67 -21.87 -2.41
C GLY A 144 -4.75 -21.70 -1.19
N ILE A 145 -4.87 -22.63 -0.23
CA ILE A 145 -4.10 -22.58 1.03
C ILE A 145 -2.64 -23.00 0.85
N GLU A 146 -2.34 -23.75 -0.22
CA GLU A 146 -0.99 -24.27 -0.48
C GLU A 146 0.01 -23.18 -0.92
N GLU A 147 -0.46 -22.04 -1.43
CA GLU A 147 0.42 -20.89 -1.72
C GLU A 147 0.89 -20.18 -0.43
N TRP A 148 0.13 -20.33 0.65
CA TRP A 148 0.38 -19.61 1.90
C TRP A 148 1.26 -20.40 2.90
N LYS A 149 1.52 -21.68 2.63
CA LYS A 149 2.41 -22.54 3.43
C LYS A 149 3.87 -22.32 3.07
#